data_AF-A0A081CJ89-F1
#
_entry.id   AF-A0A081CJ89-F1
#
_cell.length_a   1.000
_cell.length_b   1.000
_cell.length_c   1.000
_cell.angle_alpha   90.00
_cell.angle_beta   90.00
_cell.angle_gamma   90.00
#
_symmetry.space_group_name_H-M   'P 1'
#
loop_
_entity.id
_entity.type
_entity.pdbx_description
1 polymer ?
#
loop_
_entity_poly.entity_id
_entity_poly.type
_entity_poly.pdbx_seq_one_letter_code
_entity_poly.pdbx_strand_id
1 'polypeptide(L)'
;MFKSFGKIMGGSSRKGKSKLQEGDDAAEGSNGLSGSDSSNLLRAKSKDSLAPENGAGNGPSAPAKIEKRGGVSRHESPLPSPSPSARNVLDGTEEASEVGSPAVSRSAAGRSDADASSAAGIDGAAPASATSATILSNPLAAGGFPGSVGKGSQSAGAGDQVRTFDIDDMISRLLEAGYSGKIPKPALKNAEITAVCQAAREIFLSQPTLIELSPPVKIVGDTHGQYHDLLRLFEMCGFPPSANYLFLGDYVDRGKQSLETILLLLCYKIKYPENFFLLRGNHECANVTRVYGFYDECKRRVNIKIWKTFIDVFNTLPIAAVVASKIFCVHGGLSPSLSNMDDIRRIERPTDVPDYGLLNDLLWSDPSDTALDWEDNERGVSYCFGKAVIQQFLAQYDFDLICRAHMVVEDGYEFWNERTLVTIFSAPNYCGEFDNFGAVMSVSEDLLCAFELLKPLDGAALKKEMAKNKRRSLLQHQSPPARVTQQSF
;
A
#
# COMPACT_ATOMS: atom_id res chain seq x y z
N MET A 1 18.28 30.48 29.13
CA MET A 1 17.77 31.52 30.06
C MET A 1 16.50 30.95 30.70
N PHE A 2 16.37 30.89 32.04
CA PHE A 2 15.29 30.22 32.81
C PHE A 2 15.17 28.68 32.58
N LYS A 3 14.98 27.75 33.53
CA LYS A 3 14.51 27.69 34.95
C LYS A 3 13.05 28.15 35.19
N SER A 4 12.12 27.21 35.40
CA SER A 4 11.67 26.77 36.75
C SER A 4 10.34 25.96 36.72
N PHE A 5 10.06 25.24 37.82
CA PHE A 5 8.84 24.46 38.17
C PHE A 5 8.54 23.22 37.29
N GLY A 6 8.18 22.02 37.81
CA GLY A 6 7.78 21.60 39.17
C GLY A 6 6.25 21.38 39.23
N LYS A 7 5.68 20.33 39.85
CA LYS A 7 6.25 19.30 40.74
C LYS A 7 5.29 18.09 40.93
N ILE A 8 5.81 16.88 40.72
CA ILE A 8 5.57 15.61 41.46
C ILE A 8 4.21 15.37 42.15
N MET A 9 3.57 14.24 41.82
CA MET A 9 3.04 13.32 42.85
C MET A 9 3.47 11.87 42.59
N GLY A 10 3.99 11.24 43.64
CA GLY A 10 4.25 9.81 43.72
C GLY A 10 4.33 9.44 45.19
N GLY A 11 3.79 8.29 45.58
CA GLY A 11 3.74 7.84 46.97
C GLY A 11 3.41 6.36 47.06
N SER A 12 4.23 5.61 47.78
CA SER A 12 4.09 4.15 47.93
C SER A 12 4.12 3.74 49.41
N SER A 13 3.34 2.69 49.69
CA SER A 13 3.04 1.97 50.93
C SER A 13 3.95 2.09 52.17
N ARG A 14 3.32 2.00 53.36
CA ARG A 14 3.85 1.26 54.53
C ARG A 14 2.74 0.66 55.41
N LYS A 15 3.10 -0.35 56.22
CA LYS A 15 2.22 -1.33 56.90
C LYS A 15 1.68 -0.88 58.28
N GLY A 16 0.56 -1.49 58.70
CA GLY A 16 0.14 -1.64 60.11
C GLY A 16 -0.67 -2.93 60.30
N LYS A 17 -0.56 -3.61 61.45
CA LYS A 17 -1.28 -4.87 61.80
C LYS A 17 -2.22 -4.65 62.99
N SER A 18 -3.34 -5.36 63.04
CA SER A 18 -3.96 -5.87 64.28
C SER A 18 -4.82 -7.12 63.99
N LYS A 19 -5.18 -7.88 65.04
CA LYS A 19 -5.85 -9.20 65.04
C LYS A 19 -7.31 -9.10 65.52
N LEU A 20 -8.13 -10.10 65.15
CA LEU A 20 -9.06 -10.97 65.93
C LEU A 20 -10.06 -11.61 64.92
N GLN A 21 -10.24 -12.94 64.79
CA GLN A 21 -10.98 -13.90 65.65
C GLN A 21 -12.46 -13.49 65.83
N GLU A 22 -13.51 -14.30 65.61
CA GLU A 22 -13.72 -15.77 65.43
C GLU A 22 -15.15 -15.99 64.83
N GLY A 23 -15.57 -17.21 64.43
CA GLY A 23 -17.01 -17.54 64.24
C GLY A 23 -17.41 -18.35 63.00
N ASP A 24 -17.85 -19.59 63.24
CA ASP A 24 -18.15 -20.71 62.32
C ASP A 24 -19.52 -20.70 61.56
N ASP A 25 -19.76 -21.85 60.90
CA ASP A 25 -21.01 -22.43 60.34
C ASP A 25 -21.56 -21.86 59.00
N ALA A 26 -21.59 -22.61 57.88
CA ALA A 26 -22.30 -23.88 57.57
C ALA A 26 -23.83 -23.69 57.39
N ALA A 27 -24.56 -24.31 56.46
CA ALA A 27 -24.38 -25.09 55.24
C ALA A 27 -25.82 -25.47 54.75
N GLU A 28 -25.97 -26.20 53.64
CA GLU A 28 -27.24 -26.74 53.10
C GLU A 28 -28.23 -25.70 52.50
N GLY A 29 -29.09 -26.04 51.52
CA GLY A 29 -29.34 -27.34 50.87
C GLY A 29 -30.07 -27.21 49.52
N SER A 30 -30.12 -28.30 48.76
CA SER A 30 -30.58 -28.37 47.36
C SER A 30 -32.07 -28.70 47.17
N ASN A 31 -32.59 -28.42 45.95
CA ASN A 31 -33.69 -29.07 45.18
C ASN A 31 -34.52 -27.99 44.41
N GLY A 32 -35.15 -28.24 43.26
CA GLY A 32 -35.15 -29.40 42.37
C GLY A 32 -36.23 -29.28 41.27
N LEU A 33 -35.86 -29.58 40.01
CA LEU A 33 -36.65 -30.13 38.88
C LEU A 33 -38.07 -29.62 38.50
N SER A 34 -38.17 -29.28 37.20
CA SER A 34 -39.24 -29.66 36.24
C SER A 34 -40.64 -28.99 36.27
N GLY A 35 -41.28 -28.92 35.10
CA GLY A 35 -42.73 -28.66 34.95
C GLY A 35 -43.10 -27.74 33.78
N SER A 36 -43.55 -28.31 32.66
CA SER A 36 -44.25 -27.63 31.57
C SER A 36 -45.77 -27.73 31.75
N ASP A 37 -46.57 -26.69 31.44
CA ASP A 37 -47.61 -26.80 30.39
C ASP A 37 -48.46 -25.53 30.06
N SER A 38 -48.78 -25.40 28.77
CA SER A 38 -50.04 -25.02 28.11
C SER A 38 -50.99 -23.85 28.52
N SER A 39 -51.06 -22.87 27.61
CA SER A 39 -52.27 -22.34 26.89
C SER A 39 -53.43 -21.56 27.55
N ASN A 40 -53.75 -20.38 26.96
CA ASN A 40 -55.07 -19.77 26.66
C ASN A 40 -54.78 -18.48 25.84
N LEU A 41 -55.22 -18.19 24.60
CA LEU A 41 -56.48 -18.28 23.84
C LEU A 41 -57.52 -17.17 24.14
N LEU A 42 -57.81 -16.32 23.13
CA LEU A 42 -59.07 -15.60 22.74
C LEU A 42 -58.71 -14.36 21.86
N ARG A 43 -58.98 -14.33 20.53
CA ARG A 43 -60.25 -14.02 19.81
C ARG A 43 -60.57 -12.50 19.77
N ALA A 44 -60.41 -11.69 18.71
CA ALA A 44 -60.71 -11.75 17.25
C ALA A 44 -62.08 -11.15 16.82
N LYS A 45 -62.08 -10.21 15.85
CA LYS A 45 -63.10 -9.83 14.80
C LYS A 45 -62.98 -8.33 14.38
N SER A 46 -62.73 -7.95 13.10
CA SER A 46 -63.58 -7.94 11.86
C SER A 46 -64.25 -6.55 11.62
N LYS A 47 -64.54 -6.01 10.41
CA LYS A 47 -64.66 -6.58 9.05
C LYS A 47 -64.85 -5.45 7.98
N ASP A 48 -64.59 -5.74 6.69
CA ASP A 48 -65.21 -5.20 5.43
C ASP A 48 -65.24 -3.66 5.12
N SER A 49 -65.40 -3.14 3.89
CA SER A 49 -65.20 -3.54 2.46
C SER A 49 -65.64 -2.33 1.58
N LEU A 50 -65.19 -1.99 0.36
CA LEU A 50 -65.39 -2.61 -0.99
C LEU A 50 -64.88 -1.60 -2.08
N ALA A 51 -64.67 -2.04 -3.33
CA ALA A 51 -64.36 -1.20 -4.52
C ALA A 51 -65.65 -1.03 -5.42
N PRO A 52 -65.69 -0.60 -6.74
CA PRO A 52 -64.69 -0.80 -7.82
C PRO A 52 -64.59 0.23 -9.02
N GLU A 53 -63.55 -0.01 -9.86
CA GLU A 53 -63.48 -0.01 -11.35
C GLU A 53 -63.57 1.20 -12.35
N ASN A 54 -62.62 1.12 -13.32
CA ASN A 54 -62.65 1.41 -14.78
C ASN A 54 -62.46 2.82 -15.40
N GLY A 55 -61.56 2.88 -16.41
CA GLY A 55 -61.42 3.97 -17.39
C GLY A 55 -60.00 4.09 -17.99
N ALA A 56 -59.84 4.16 -19.32
CA ALA A 56 -58.54 4.15 -20.02
C ALA A 56 -58.27 5.39 -20.90
N GLY A 57 -57.00 5.69 -21.20
CA GLY A 57 -56.62 6.54 -22.36
C GLY A 57 -55.36 7.43 -22.22
N ASN A 58 -54.44 7.29 -23.20
CA ASN A 58 -53.39 8.22 -23.70
C ASN A 58 -52.45 9.01 -22.75
N GLY A 59 -51.13 8.96 -23.04
CA GLY A 59 -50.13 9.94 -22.57
C GLY A 59 -49.89 11.05 -23.61
N PRO A 60 -48.70 11.71 -23.68
CA PRO A 60 -47.58 11.73 -22.72
C PRO A 60 -47.24 13.16 -22.20
N SER A 61 -46.51 13.28 -21.08
CA SER A 61 -45.92 14.56 -20.65
C SER A 61 -44.64 14.39 -19.83
N ALA A 62 -43.63 15.21 -20.13
CA ALA A 62 -42.29 15.21 -19.53
C ALA A 62 -42.26 15.72 -18.06
N PRO A 63 -41.14 15.59 -17.32
CA PRO A 63 -41.19 15.39 -15.87
C PRO A 63 -41.29 16.68 -15.04
N ALA A 64 -41.90 16.54 -13.85
CA ALA A 64 -41.91 17.57 -12.82
C ALA A 64 -40.57 17.64 -12.07
N LYS A 65 -40.16 18.87 -11.72
CA LYS A 65 -38.94 19.18 -10.96
C LYS A 65 -39.04 18.63 -9.53
N ILE A 66 -37.95 18.07 -9.02
CA ILE A 66 -37.74 17.85 -7.58
C ILE A 66 -36.64 18.80 -7.11
N GLU A 67 -36.95 19.65 -6.13
CA GLU A 67 -36.00 20.57 -5.53
C GLU A 67 -35.00 19.80 -4.65
N LYS A 68 -33.71 19.88 -4.98
CA LYS A 68 -32.65 19.49 -4.04
C LYS A 68 -32.52 20.54 -2.94
N ARG A 69 -32.95 20.23 -1.71
CA ARG A 69 -32.42 20.91 -0.52
C ARG A 69 -30.99 20.45 -0.29
N GLY A 70 -30.03 21.27 -0.72
CA GLY A 70 -28.62 21.04 -0.44
C GLY A 70 -28.31 21.30 1.04
N GLY A 71 -27.63 20.33 1.67
CA GLY A 71 -26.94 20.49 2.93
C GLY A 71 -25.55 19.90 2.77
N VAL A 72 -24.59 20.71 2.30
CA VAL A 72 -23.19 20.29 2.16
C VAL A 72 -22.54 20.39 3.54
N SER A 73 -22.36 19.25 4.21
CA SER A 73 -21.52 19.19 5.41
C SER A 73 -20.06 19.25 4.97
N ARG A 74 -19.39 20.38 5.20
CA ARG A 74 -17.93 20.47 5.03
C ARG A 74 -17.27 19.71 6.16
N HIS A 75 -16.68 18.56 5.87
CA HIS A 75 -15.72 17.94 6.77
C HIS A 75 -14.31 18.44 6.45
N GLU A 76 -13.90 19.51 7.16
CA GLU A 76 -12.49 19.88 7.25
C GLU A 76 -11.74 18.75 7.96
N SER A 77 -10.87 18.06 7.23
CA SER A 77 -9.96 17.07 7.80
C SER A 77 -8.75 17.78 8.41
N PRO A 78 -8.47 17.65 9.71
CA PRO A 78 -7.31 18.29 10.33
C PRO A 78 -6.04 17.53 9.97
N LEU A 79 -5.46 17.85 8.82
CA LEU A 79 -4.13 17.37 8.42
C LEU A 79 -3.05 18.06 9.29
N PRO A 80 -2.21 17.32 10.02
CA PRO A 80 -1.07 17.91 10.72
C PRO A 80 0.06 18.21 9.73
N SER A 81 0.28 19.49 9.46
CA SER A 81 1.36 19.98 8.58
C SER A 81 2.75 19.62 9.12
N PRO A 82 3.67 19.08 8.30
CA PRO A 82 5.10 19.11 8.60
C PRO A 82 5.66 20.51 8.30
N SER A 83 6.34 21.12 9.26
CA SER A 83 6.96 22.46 9.10
C SER A 83 8.07 22.68 10.14
N PRO A 84 9.16 23.41 9.81
CA PRO A 84 10.30 22.70 9.24
C PRO A 84 11.67 23.04 9.88
N SER A 85 12.69 22.29 9.44
CA SER A 85 14.11 22.69 9.35
C SER A 85 14.77 23.39 10.55
N ALA A 86 15.52 22.63 11.35
CA ALA A 86 16.58 23.19 12.20
C ALA A 86 17.93 23.17 11.44
N ARG A 87 18.39 24.34 10.96
CA ARG A 87 19.78 24.52 10.50
C ARG A 87 20.71 24.44 11.71
N ASN A 88 21.55 23.40 11.79
CA ASN A 88 22.64 23.38 12.76
C ASN A 88 23.82 24.23 12.24
N VAL A 89 24.05 25.35 12.92
CA VAL A 89 25.30 26.12 12.83
C VAL A 89 26.34 25.44 13.71
N LEU A 90 27.51 25.13 13.15
CA LEU A 90 28.72 24.82 13.89
C LEU A 90 29.90 25.64 13.34
N ASP A 91 30.06 26.79 13.96
CA ASP A 91 31.35 27.46 14.19
C ASP A 91 32.22 26.56 15.09
N GLY A 92 33.54 26.41 14.95
CA GLY A 92 34.49 26.92 13.96
C GLY A 92 35.92 26.68 14.48
N THR A 93 36.91 26.57 13.60
CA THR A 93 38.35 26.74 13.94
C THR A 93 39.11 27.19 12.70
N GLU A 94 39.78 28.33 12.81
CA GLU A 94 40.65 28.91 11.78
C GLU A 94 42.01 28.20 11.74
N GLU A 95 42.63 28.15 10.56
CA GLU A 95 44.05 28.52 10.44
C GLU A 95 44.31 29.07 9.02
N ALA A 96 45.11 30.14 8.93
CA ALA A 96 45.24 30.93 7.71
C ALA A 96 46.62 30.75 7.04
N SER A 97 46.66 30.86 5.71
CA SER A 97 47.84 31.39 5.01
C SER A 97 47.44 32.04 3.68
N GLU A 98 47.95 33.25 3.46
CA GLU A 98 47.81 34.00 2.21
C GLU A 98 48.78 33.46 1.14
N VAL A 99 48.52 33.79 -0.14
CA VAL A 99 49.37 34.68 -0.96
C VAL A 99 48.97 34.59 -2.45
N GLY A 100 48.78 35.76 -3.09
CA GLY A 100 49.27 35.97 -4.46
C GLY A 100 48.30 35.79 -5.64
N SER A 101 47.53 36.85 -5.96
CA SER A 101 47.17 37.15 -7.36
C SER A 101 48.41 37.65 -8.13
N PRO A 102 48.43 37.58 -9.48
CA PRO A 102 47.95 38.76 -10.21
C PRO A 102 47.12 38.45 -11.47
N ALA A 103 46.33 39.43 -11.89
CA ALA A 103 45.53 39.40 -13.10
C ALA A 103 46.33 39.83 -14.35
N VAL A 104 45.93 39.32 -15.52
CA VAL A 104 46.14 39.98 -16.82
C VAL A 104 44.81 39.97 -17.58
N SER A 105 44.55 41.01 -18.38
CA SER A 105 43.23 41.38 -18.90
C SER A 105 43.23 41.62 -20.42
N ARG A 106 42.03 41.66 -21.05
CA ARG A 106 41.74 42.08 -22.45
C ARG A 106 42.20 41.05 -23.52
N SER A 107 41.75 41.01 -24.79
CA SER A 107 40.52 41.40 -25.54
C SER A 107 40.71 40.90 -27.00
N ALA A 108 39.74 40.78 -27.92
CA ALA A 108 38.35 41.25 -28.00
C ALA A 108 37.41 40.23 -28.71
N ALA A 109 36.72 40.60 -29.81
CA ALA A 109 35.75 39.78 -30.56
C ALA A 109 35.97 39.81 -32.09
N GLY A 110 35.41 38.81 -32.79
CA GLY A 110 35.20 38.69 -34.24
C GLY A 110 34.68 37.28 -34.55
N ARG A 111 33.40 37.06 -34.94
CA ARG A 111 32.80 37.22 -36.29
C ARG A 111 33.52 36.41 -37.38
N SER A 112 32.86 35.69 -38.29
CA SER A 112 31.48 35.16 -38.40
C SER A 112 31.47 34.15 -39.56
N ASP A 113 30.28 33.66 -39.95
CA ASP A 113 29.98 32.93 -41.20
C ASP A 113 30.41 31.43 -41.22
N ALA A 114 29.79 30.50 -41.94
CA ALA A 114 28.46 30.22 -42.48
C ALA A 114 28.64 29.03 -43.48
N ASP A 115 27.54 28.45 -43.96
CA ASP A 115 27.46 27.38 -44.99
C ASP A 115 28.02 25.98 -44.67
N ALA A 116 27.63 24.90 -45.37
CA ALA A 116 26.29 24.48 -45.87
C ALA A 116 26.37 23.09 -46.56
N SER A 117 25.46 22.18 -46.21
CA SER A 117 24.84 21.16 -47.10
C SER A 117 25.66 19.99 -47.73
N SER A 118 24.90 18.97 -48.16
CA SER A 118 25.25 17.73 -48.89
C SER A 118 25.86 16.57 -48.06
N ALA A 119 25.34 15.32 -47.97
CA ALA A 119 24.32 14.49 -48.66
C ALA A 119 24.86 13.42 -49.66
N ALA A 120 24.98 12.18 -49.17
CA ALA A 120 24.86 10.86 -49.84
C ALA A 120 24.83 9.80 -48.71
N GLY A 121 23.98 8.75 -48.70
CA GLY A 121 24.10 7.51 -49.50
C GLY A 121 25.24 6.64 -48.96
N ILE A 122 25.11 5.35 -48.60
CA ILE A 122 24.27 4.26 -49.13
C ILE A 122 24.11 3.09 -48.10
N ASP A 123 23.07 2.25 -48.29
CA ASP A 123 22.90 0.82 -47.92
C ASP A 123 23.10 0.27 -46.47
N GLY A 124 21.98 -0.01 -45.80
CA GLY A 124 21.37 -1.36 -45.82
C GLY A 124 21.99 -2.53 -45.04
N ALA A 125 21.47 -2.80 -43.82
CA ALA A 125 21.32 -4.17 -43.28
C ALA A 125 20.31 -4.21 -42.12
N ALA A 126 19.38 -5.17 -42.12
CA ALA A 126 18.53 -5.49 -40.97
C ALA A 126 19.06 -6.74 -40.23
N PRO A 127 18.92 -6.84 -38.91
CA PRO A 127 18.95 -8.11 -38.21
C PRO A 127 17.58 -8.47 -37.61
N ALA A 128 17.35 -9.79 -37.50
CA ALA A 128 16.06 -10.36 -37.16
C ALA A 128 15.79 -10.45 -35.65
N SER A 129 14.54 -10.77 -35.32
CA SER A 129 14.04 -11.12 -33.99
C SER A 129 14.90 -12.16 -33.26
N ALA A 130 15.31 -11.84 -32.03
CA ALA A 130 15.91 -12.80 -31.10
C ALA A 130 14.93 -13.11 -29.96
N THR A 131 14.34 -14.30 -29.97
CA THR A 131 13.56 -14.85 -28.86
C THR A 131 14.50 -15.36 -27.76
N SER A 132 14.57 -14.67 -26.63
CA SER A 132 15.31 -15.18 -25.45
C SER A 132 14.42 -16.08 -24.61
N ALA A 133 14.65 -17.40 -24.70
CA ALA A 133 13.97 -18.39 -23.88
C ALA A 133 14.58 -18.49 -22.47
N THR A 134 13.71 -18.56 -21.47
CA THR A 134 14.06 -18.66 -20.05
C THR A 134 14.63 -20.03 -19.69
N ILE A 135 15.90 -20.11 -19.25
CA ILE A 135 16.45 -21.31 -18.60
C ILE A 135 17.30 -20.90 -17.39
N LEU A 136 16.71 -20.96 -16.20
CA LEU A 136 17.43 -20.95 -14.91
C LEU A 136 17.30 -22.33 -14.24
N SER A 137 17.96 -23.33 -14.84
CA SER A 137 18.05 -24.68 -14.28
C SER A 137 19.38 -24.87 -13.56
N ASN A 138 19.31 -25.04 -12.24
CA ASN A 138 20.42 -25.26 -11.32
C ASN A 138 21.18 -26.59 -11.58
N PRO A 139 22.52 -26.61 -11.63
CA PRO A 139 23.29 -27.84 -11.53
C PRO A 139 24.52 -27.73 -10.62
N LEU A 140 24.40 -28.17 -9.36
CA LEU A 140 25.56 -28.57 -8.54
C LEU A 140 25.30 -29.90 -7.83
N ALA A 141 25.54 -30.99 -8.56
CA ALA A 141 25.68 -32.34 -8.00
C ALA A 141 26.65 -33.18 -8.85
N ALA A 142 27.48 -33.97 -8.16
CA ALA A 142 28.39 -35.01 -8.67
C ALA A 142 29.59 -34.58 -9.55
N GLY A 143 30.80 -34.78 -8.99
CA GLY A 143 32.08 -34.65 -9.70
C GLY A 143 33.26 -34.83 -8.75
N GLY A 144 33.56 -36.07 -8.37
CA GLY A 144 34.63 -36.38 -7.41
C GLY A 144 35.86 -37.02 -8.06
N PHE A 145 37.04 -36.77 -7.48
CA PHE A 145 38.28 -37.58 -7.58
C PHE A 145 39.17 -37.27 -6.34
N PRO A 146 40.21 -38.07 -6.01
CA PRO A 146 40.54 -38.38 -4.62
C PRO A 146 41.94 -37.91 -4.18
N GLY A 147 42.20 -37.82 -2.87
CA GLY A 147 43.57 -37.61 -2.40
C GLY A 147 43.80 -37.40 -0.90
N SER A 148 44.24 -38.47 -0.23
CA SER A 148 45.08 -38.46 0.98
C SER A 148 44.45 -38.12 2.35
N VAL A 149 45.18 -38.51 3.40
CA VAL A 149 44.71 -38.79 4.76
C VAL A 149 45.36 -37.85 5.78
N GLY A 150 44.56 -37.30 6.70
CA GLY A 150 45.05 -36.60 7.88
C GLY A 150 44.08 -36.72 9.07
N LYS A 151 44.47 -37.45 10.11
CA LYS A 151 43.70 -37.52 11.37
C LYS A 151 43.87 -36.22 12.16
N GLY A 152 42.76 -35.53 12.45
CA GLY A 152 42.72 -34.40 13.38
C GLY A 152 41.37 -34.38 14.11
N SER A 153 41.38 -34.70 15.40
CA SER A 153 40.21 -34.55 16.27
C SER A 153 40.03 -33.09 16.66
N GLN A 154 38.87 -32.50 16.36
CA GLN A 154 38.39 -31.31 17.06
C GLN A 154 36.88 -31.12 16.91
N SER A 155 36.24 -30.74 18.00
CA SER A 155 34.81 -30.44 18.10
C SER A 155 34.50 -29.07 17.48
N ALA A 156 33.48 -28.99 16.63
CA ALA A 156 32.94 -27.71 16.16
C ALA A 156 31.41 -27.75 16.06
N GLY A 157 30.80 -26.59 16.27
CA GLY A 157 29.38 -26.39 16.57
C GLY A 157 28.38 -26.99 15.59
N ALA A 158 27.17 -27.21 16.13
CA ALA A 158 25.96 -27.34 15.32
C ALA A 158 25.79 -26.06 14.47
N GLY A 159 26.16 -26.15 13.19
CA GLY A 159 25.94 -25.07 12.25
C GLY A 159 24.44 -24.85 12.07
N ASP A 160 23.99 -23.64 12.36
CA ASP A 160 22.65 -23.17 11.97
C ASP A 160 22.64 -23.06 10.45
N GLN A 161 22.35 -24.20 9.80
CA GLN A 161 22.10 -24.29 8.37
C GLN A 161 21.07 -23.21 8.02
N VAL A 162 21.46 -22.24 7.20
CA VAL A 162 20.54 -21.23 6.67
C VAL A 162 19.38 -22.00 6.05
N ARG A 163 18.20 -21.92 6.68
CA ARG A 163 17.00 -22.57 6.16
C ARG A 163 16.79 -22.05 4.74
N THR A 164 16.49 -22.97 3.84
CA THR A 164 16.15 -22.68 2.45
C THR A 164 15.18 -21.50 2.37
N PHE A 165 15.42 -20.59 1.43
CA PHE A 165 14.56 -19.45 1.16
C PHE A 165 13.23 -19.96 0.57
N ASP A 166 12.33 -20.37 1.45
CA ASP A 166 11.04 -20.97 1.11
C ASP A 166 9.95 -19.89 1.15
N ILE A 167 9.64 -19.34 -0.02
CA ILE A 167 8.65 -18.28 -0.16
C ILE A 167 7.23 -18.76 0.16
N ASP A 168 6.96 -20.06 0.01
CA ASP A 168 5.63 -20.65 0.21
C ASP A 168 5.34 -20.88 1.70
N ASP A 169 6.33 -21.35 2.47
CA ASP A 169 6.27 -21.38 3.93
C ASP A 169 6.13 -19.95 4.51
N MET A 170 6.87 -18.97 3.98
CA MET A 170 6.79 -17.58 4.45
C MET A 170 5.42 -16.96 4.20
N ILE A 171 4.84 -17.12 3.01
CA ILE A 171 3.46 -16.69 2.70
C ILE A 171 2.46 -17.41 3.62
N SER A 172 2.60 -18.73 3.78
CA SER A 172 1.69 -19.53 4.62
C SER A 172 1.68 -19.07 6.08
N ARG A 173 2.86 -18.76 6.66
CA ARG A 173 2.99 -18.21 8.02
C ARG A 173 2.41 -16.81 8.16
N LEU A 174 2.56 -15.96 7.15
CA LEU A 174 1.96 -14.62 7.14
C LEU A 174 0.43 -14.70 7.13
N LEU A 175 -0.14 -15.51 6.24
CA LEU A 175 -1.58 -15.75 6.17
C LEU A 175 -2.11 -16.35 7.49
N GLU A 176 -1.45 -17.35 8.07
CA GLU A 176 -1.85 -17.89 9.37
C GLU A 176 -1.83 -16.83 10.47
N ALA A 177 -0.81 -15.96 10.49
CA ALA A 177 -0.68 -14.89 11.47
C ALA A 177 -1.83 -13.88 11.40
N GLY A 178 -2.27 -13.49 10.20
CA GLY A 178 -3.41 -12.58 10.02
C GLY A 178 -4.76 -13.24 10.35
N TYR A 179 -4.90 -14.54 10.09
CA TYR A 179 -6.05 -15.31 10.59
C TYR A 179 -5.99 -15.62 12.09
N SER A 180 -4.90 -15.25 12.77
CA SER A 180 -4.77 -15.41 14.22
C SER A 180 -5.21 -14.13 14.94
N GLY A 181 -6.19 -14.23 15.84
CA GLY A 181 -6.66 -13.07 16.62
C GLY A 181 -5.70 -12.57 17.71
N LYS A 182 -4.38 -12.80 17.57
CA LYS A 182 -3.33 -12.49 18.54
C LYS A 182 -2.07 -12.03 17.80
N ILE A 183 -1.45 -10.92 18.24
CA ILE A 183 -0.20 -10.42 17.63
C ILE A 183 0.92 -10.29 18.70
N PRO A 184 1.65 -11.37 19.06
CA PRO A 184 2.73 -11.28 20.06
C PRO A 184 4.15 -11.56 19.54
N LYS A 185 4.34 -11.95 18.27
CA LYS A 185 5.65 -12.11 17.61
C LYS A 185 5.54 -11.76 16.11
N PRO A 186 6.60 -11.30 15.43
CA PRO A 186 6.63 -11.27 13.96
C PRO A 186 6.45 -12.68 13.37
N ALA A 187 5.75 -12.79 12.25
CA ALA A 187 5.55 -14.07 11.56
C ALA A 187 6.86 -14.64 10.96
N LEU A 188 7.75 -13.74 10.54
CA LEU A 188 9.06 -14.05 9.96
C LEU A 188 10.21 -13.62 10.88
N LYS A 189 11.32 -14.34 10.84
CA LYS A 189 12.57 -14.02 11.55
C LYS A 189 13.33 -12.91 10.84
N ASN A 190 14.17 -12.16 11.57
CA ASN A 190 15.02 -11.09 11.00
C ASN A 190 15.84 -11.53 9.77
N ALA A 191 16.35 -12.76 9.75
CA ALA A 191 17.09 -13.29 8.60
C ALA A 191 16.19 -13.53 7.38
N GLU A 192 14.98 -14.08 7.59
CA GLU A 192 13.96 -14.29 6.57
C GLU A 192 13.48 -12.94 5.99
N ILE A 193 13.22 -11.96 6.86
CA ILE A 193 12.88 -10.58 6.47
C ILE A 193 13.99 -9.96 5.64
N THR A 194 15.26 -10.12 6.05
CA THR A 194 16.41 -9.59 5.29
C THR A 194 16.48 -10.19 3.89
N ALA A 195 16.29 -11.51 3.77
CA ALA A 195 16.31 -12.21 2.49
C ALA A 195 15.13 -11.83 1.58
N VAL A 196 13.91 -11.67 2.14
CA VAL A 196 12.74 -11.17 1.41
C VAL A 196 12.98 -9.76 0.88
N CYS A 197 13.52 -8.85 1.71
CA CYS A 197 13.88 -7.51 1.28
C CYS A 197 14.94 -7.53 0.16
N GLN A 198 15.98 -8.36 0.27
CA GLN A 198 17.01 -8.48 -0.76
C GLN A 198 16.44 -8.96 -2.11
N ALA A 199 15.68 -10.07 -2.10
CA ALA A 199 15.07 -10.63 -3.31
C ALA A 199 14.07 -9.67 -3.97
N ALA A 200 13.22 -9.00 -3.19
CA ALA A 200 12.28 -8.02 -3.73
C ALA A 200 13.00 -6.79 -4.33
N ARG A 201 14.07 -6.31 -3.67
CA ARG A 201 14.89 -5.19 -4.17
C ARG A 201 15.53 -5.51 -5.53
N GLU A 202 16.01 -6.73 -5.72
CA GLU A 202 16.56 -7.19 -7.01
C GLU A 202 15.50 -7.18 -8.12
N ILE A 203 14.29 -7.69 -7.84
CA ILE A 203 13.16 -7.67 -8.80
C ILE A 203 12.73 -6.23 -9.14
N PHE A 204 12.63 -5.34 -8.14
CA PHE A 204 12.26 -3.95 -8.42
C PHE A 204 13.31 -3.23 -9.27
N LEU A 205 14.60 -3.49 -9.05
CA LEU A 205 15.68 -2.90 -9.87
C LEU A 205 15.78 -3.51 -11.28
N SER A 206 15.32 -4.75 -11.49
CA SER A 206 15.27 -5.35 -12.84
C SER A 206 14.05 -4.90 -13.65
N GLN A 207 12.97 -4.45 -12.99
CA GLN A 207 11.78 -3.92 -13.65
C GLN A 207 11.86 -2.39 -13.84
N PRO A 208 11.16 -1.80 -14.84
CA PRO A 208 11.20 -0.37 -15.13
C PRO A 208 10.74 0.54 -13.97
N THR A 209 11.13 1.82 -14.01
CA THR A 209 10.63 2.84 -13.04
C THR A 209 9.20 3.29 -13.33
N LEU A 210 8.80 3.23 -14.61
CA LEU A 210 7.44 3.37 -15.11
C LEU A 210 7.00 2.00 -15.66
N ILE A 211 6.10 1.30 -14.95
CA ILE A 211 5.67 -0.05 -15.32
C ILE A 211 4.60 0.01 -16.42
N GLU A 212 4.64 -0.88 -17.40
CA GLU A 212 3.60 -0.99 -18.43
C GLU A 212 2.86 -2.32 -18.25
N LEU A 213 1.53 -2.27 -18.09
CA LEU A 213 0.70 -3.42 -17.71
C LEU A 213 -0.41 -3.68 -18.72
N SER A 214 -0.68 -4.96 -18.97
CA SER A 214 -1.89 -5.40 -19.69
C SER A 214 -3.03 -5.72 -18.71
N PRO A 215 -4.29 -5.50 -19.08
CA PRO A 215 -5.44 -6.01 -18.34
C PRO A 215 -5.54 -7.55 -18.48
N PRO A 216 -6.32 -8.24 -17.63
CA PRO A 216 -7.08 -7.71 -16.50
C PRO A 216 -6.17 -7.43 -15.29
N VAL A 217 -6.48 -6.38 -14.51
CA VAL A 217 -5.74 -6.02 -13.29
C VAL A 217 -6.65 -5.40 -12.24
N LYS A 218 -6.35 -5.65 -10.96
CA LYS A 218 -7.01 -5.02 -9.82
C LYS A 218 -6.10 -3.97 -9.19
N ILE A 219 -6.58 -2.73 -9.14
CA ILE A 219 -5.84 -1.58 -8.66
C ILE A 219 -6.29 -1.24 -7.23
N VAL A 220 -5.31 -1.16 -6.33
CA VAL A 220 -5.49 -1.03 -4.88
C VAL A 220 -4.78 0.23 -4.41
N GLY A 221 -5.46 1.07 -3.63
CA GLY A 221 -4.89 2.25 -3.00
C GLY A 221 -4.20 1.93 -1.66
N ASP A 222 -4.16 2.95 -0.79
CA ASP A 222 -3.51 2.92 0.52
C ASP A 222 -3.99 1.73 1.39
N THR A 223 -3.07 1.12 2.14
CA THR A 223 -3.37 0.00 3.06
C THR A 223 -2.87 0.23 4.48
N HIS A 224 -1.86 1.08 4.69
CA HIS A 224 -1.41 1.61 5.97
C HIS A 224 -1.39 0.60 7.13
N GLY A 225 -0.76 -0.56 6.94
CA GLY A 225 -0.63 -1.58 7.98
C GLY A 225 -1.95 -2.18 8.50
N GLN A 226 -3.09 -2.00 7.81
CA GLN A 226 -4.37 -2.63 8.13
C GLN A 226 -4.44 -4.08 7.62
N TYR A 227 -3.56 -4.93 8.16
CA TYR A 227 -3.30 -6.26 7.63
C TYR A 227 -4.53 -7.17 7.49
N HIS A 228 -5.47 -7.14 8.43
CA HIS A 228 -6.70 -7.93 8.33
C HIS A 228 -7.60 -7.46 7.17
N ASP A 229 -7.61 -6.17 6.85
CA ASP A 229 -8.40 -5.63 5.74
C ASP A 229 -7.73 -5.94 4.40
N LEU A 230 -6.39 -6.00 4.34
CA LEU A 230 -5.66 -6.56 3.20
C LEU A 230 -6.02 -8.04 2.95
N LEU A 231 -6.20 -8.85 4.01
CA LEU A 231 -6.68 -10.23 3.83
C LEU A 231 -8.13 -10.28 3.35
N ARG A 232 -9.02 -9.43 3.89
CA ARG A 232 -10.41 -9.29 3.39
C ARG A 232 -10.46 -8.89 1.92
N LEU A 233 -9.53 -8.04 1.48
CA LEU A 233 -9.40 -7.60 0.11
C LEU A 233 -9.05 -8.80 -0.78
N PHE A 234 -8.02 -9.59 -0.44
CA PHE A 234 -7.69 -10.80 -1.20
C PHE A 234 -8.77 -11.90 -1.14
N GLU A 235 -9.58 -11.97 -0.09
CA GLU A 235 -10.73 -12.89 0.00
C GLU A 235 -11.90 -12.48 -0.90
N MET A 236 -12.11 -11.18 -1.08
CA MET A 236 -13.14 -10.60 -1.94
C MET A 236 -12.73 -10.67 -3.41
N CYS A 237 -11.52 -10.19 -3.70
CA CYS A 237 -10.98 -10.04 -5.05
C CYS A 237 -10.29 -11.29 -5.61
N GLY A 238 -9.88 -12.23 -4.75
CA GLY A 238 -9.12 -13.43 -5.11
C GLY A 238 -7.62 -13.30 -4.85
N PHE A 239 -7.04 -14.26 -4.13
CA PHE A 239 -5.61 -14.28 -3.79
C PHE A 239 -4.71 -14.45 -5.02
N PRO A 240 -3.51 -13.83 -5.07
CA PRO A 240 -2.54 -14.06 -6.13
C PRO A 240 -2.17 -15.55 -6.28
N PRO A 241 -2.16 -16.12 -7.51
CA PRO A 241 -2.21 -15.45 -8.81
C PRO A 241 -3.60 -15.49 -9.46
N SER A 242 -4.68 -15.72 -8.70
CA SER A 242 -6.05 -15.78 -9.24
C SER A 242 -6.55 -14.44 -9.79
N ALA A 243 -5.91 -13.34 -9.42
CA ALA A 243 -6.05 -12.02 -10.02
C ALA A 243 -4.67 -11.34 -10.07
N ASN A 244 -4.45 -10.51 -11.10
CA ASN A 244 -3.30 -9.63 -11.18
C ASN A 244 -3.55 -8.38 -10.31
N TYR A 245 -2.51 -7.84 -9.67
CA TYR A 245 -2.63 -6.68 -8.79
C TYR A 245 -1.63 -5.57 -9.10
N LEU A 246 -2.08 -4.33 -9.00
CA LEU A 246 -1.27 -3.13 -8.92
C LEU A 246 -1.65 -2.39 -7.63
N PHE A 247 -0.74 -2.26 -6.68
CA PHE A 247 -0.93 -1.36 -5.55
C PHE A 247 -0.27 -0.01 -5.82
N LEU A 248 -0.92 1.07 -5.40
CA LEU A 248 -0.52 2.44 -5.69
C LEU A 248 0.49 3.01 -4.67
N GLY A 249 0.51 2.52 -3.44
CA GLY A 249 1.45 2.96 -2.40
C GLY A 249 0.92 2.80 -0.98
N ASP A 250 1.62 3.40 -0.03
CA ASP A 250 1.25 3.58 1.38
C ASP A 250 0.84 2.26 2.06
N TYR A 251 1.85 1.38 2.15
CA TYR A 251 1.75 0.05 2.76
C TYR A 251 1.89 0.06 4.28
N VAL A 252 2.61 1.05 4.79
CA VAL A 252 3.09 1.12 6.18
C VAL A 252 2.57 2.38 6.89
N ASP A 253 2.99 2.52 8.16
CA ASP A 253 2.56 3.57 9.10
C ASP A 253 1.06 3.52 9.45
N ARG A 254 0.67 4.33 10.46
CA ARG A 254 -0.70 4.57 10.94
C ARG A 254 -1.41 3.35 11.56
N GLY A 255 -1.52 2.25 10.83
CA GLY A 255 -2.09 1.00 11.30
C GLY A 255 -1.17 0.18 12.21
N LYS A 256 -1.64 -1.02 12.57
CA LYS A 256 -1.11 -1.80 13.69
C LYS A 256 -0.14 -2.91 13.30
N GLN A 257 -0.10 -3.26 12.02
CA GLN A 257 0.60 -4.44 11.48
C GLN A 257 1.26 -4.10 10.13
N SER A 258 2.05 -3.03 10.11
CA SER A 258 2.78 -2.61 8.90
C SER A 258 3.77 -3.71 8.47
N LEU A 259 4.42 -4.38 9.42
CA LEU A 259 5.36 -5.47 9.13
C LEU A 259 4.70 -6.63 8.37
N GLU A 260 3.58 -7.17 8.86
CA GLU A 260 2.88 -8.27 8.15
C GLU A 260 2.35 -7.82 6.79
N THR A 261 1.85 -6.58 6.69
CA THR A 261 1.33 -6.00 5.45
C THR A 261 2.41 -5.95 4.38
N ILE A 262 3.52 -5.23 4.62
CA ILE A 262 4.59 -5.13 3.63
C ILE A 262 5.25 -6.48 3.35
N LEU A 263 5.44 -7.35 4.35
CA LEU A 263 6.05 -8.66 4.12
C LEU A 263 5.20 -9.56 3.23
N LEU A 264 3.87 -9.56 3.37
CA LEU A 264 3.00 -10.34 2.47
C LEU A 264 3.06 -9.80 1.04
N LEU A 265 3.01 -8.47 0.88
CA LEU A 265 3.10 -7.81 -0.44
C LEU A 265 4.44 -8.10 -1.12
N LEU A 266 5.57 -8.00 -0.40
CA LEU A 266 6.89 -8.35 -0.93
C LEU A 266 7.00 -9.85 -1.25
N CYS A 267 6.41 -10.73 -0.43
CA CYS A 267 6.43 -12.17 -0.73
C CYS A 267 5.62 -12.50 -2.00
N TYR A 268 4.46 -11.86 -2.21
CA TYR A 268 3.73 -12.00 -3.47
C TYR A 268 4.46 -11.38 -4.65
N LYS A 269 5.19 -10.27 -4.47
CA LYS A 269 6.05 -9.73 -5.53
C LYS A 269 7.16 -10.70 -5.94
N ILE A 270 7.77 -11.39 -4.99
CA ILE A 270 8.81 -12.40 -5.24
C ILE A 270 8.23 -13.64 -5.92
N LYS A 271 7.05 -14.09 -5.48
CA LYS A 271 6.42 -15.30 -6.02
C LYS A 271 5.79 -15.09 -7.41
N TYR A 272 5.26 -13.90 -7.67
CA TYR A 272 4.52 -13.57 -8.90
C TYR A 272 5.00 -12.24 -9.51
N PRO A 273 6.28 -12.11 -9.91
CA PRO A 273 6.88 -10.84 -10.30
C PRO A 273 6.20 -10.15 -11.49
N GLU A 274 5.56 -10.92 -12.37
CA GLU A 274 4.88 -10.44 -13.58
C GLU A 274 3.34 -10.37 -13.45
N ASN A 275 2.80 -10.64 -12.25
CA ASN A 275 1.35 -10.57 -11.97
C ASN A 275 1.02 -9.70 -10.75
N PHE A 276 2.03 -9.30 -9.97
CA PHE A 276 1.89 -8.54 -8.74
C PHE A 276 2.84 -7.34 -8.76
N PHE A 277 2.28 -6.14 -8.67
CA PHE A 277 2.99 -4.88 -8.85
C PHE A 277 2.72 -3.94 -7.68
N LEU A 278 3.76 -3.25 -7.23
CA LEU A 278 3.76 -2.36 -6.08
C LEU A 278 4.46 -1.07 -6.52
N LEU A 279 3.72 0.04 -6.54
CA LEU A 279 4.29 1.38 -6.71
C LEU A 279 4.79 1.92 -5.37
N ARG A 280 5.49 3.04 -5.42
CA ARG A 280 5.93 3.78 -4.24
C ARG A 280 4.83 4.75 -3.80
N GLY A 281 4.43 4.72 -2.53
CA GLY A 281 3.70 5.82 -1.91
C GLY A 281 4.62 6.80 -1.18
N ASN A 282 4.07 7.91 -0.69
CA ASN A 282 4.85 8.89 0.07
C ASN A 282 5.27 8.37 1.45
N HIS A 283 4.55 7.38 2.01
CA HIS A 283 4.96 6.69 3.22
C HIS A 283 6.13 5.73 3.00
N GLU A 284 6.46 5.32 1.77
CA GLU A 284 7.65 4.51 1.48
C GLU A 284 8.93 5.36 1.38
N CYS A 285 9.23 6.16 2.41
CA CYS A 285 10.49 6.91 2.55
C CYS A 285 10.98 6.98 4.00
N ALA A 286 12.25 7.33 4.18
CA ALA A 286 12.87 7.35 5.51
C ALA A 286 12.24 8.41 6.43
N ASN A 287 11.95 9.61 5.91
CA ASN A 287 11.46 10.74 6.70
C ASN A 287 10.05 10.50 7.27
N VAL A 288 9.15 9.92 6.48
CA VAL A 288 7.75 9.67 6.88
C VAL A 288 7.66 8.46 7.83
N THR A 289 8.23 7.32 7.47
CA THR A 289 8.23 6.11 8.33
C THR A 289 8.88 6.31 9.70
N ARG A 290 9.80 7.28 9.80
CA ARG A 290 10.47 7.65 11.05
C ARG A 290 9.53 8.26 12.09
N VAL A 291 8.39 8.80 11.65
CA VAL A 291 7.44 9.57 12.46
C VAL A 291 6.09 8.86 12.61
N TYR A 292 5.54 8.27 11.54
CA TYR A 292 4.14 7.83 11.51
C TYR A 292 3.88 6.36 11.89
N GLY A 293 4.91 5.63 12.34
CA GLY A 293 4.76 4.41 13.14
C GLY A 293 5.66 3.24 12.76
N PHE A 294 6.04 3.10 11.49
CA PHE A 294 6.75 1.91 10.99
C PHE A 294 8.15 1.76 11.57
N TYR A 295 8.88 2.86 11.78
CA TYR A 295 10.15 2.85 12.51
C TYR A 295 9.99 2.30 13.93
N ASP A 296 8.99 2.77 14.68
CA ASP A 296 8.78 2.34 16.06
C ASP A 296 8.19 0.93 16.14
N GLU A 297 7.38 0.50 15.16
CA GLU A 297 6.98 -0.90 14.99
C GLU A 297 8.21 -1.79 14.77
N CYS A 298 9.08 -1.45 13.83
CA CYS A 298 10.31 -2.18 13.56
C CYS A 298 11.23 -2.23 14.78
N LYS A 299 11.48 -1.08 15.42
CA LYS A 299 12.31 -0.96 16.64
C LYS A 299 11.77 -1.80 17.79
N ARG A 300 10.44 -1.89 17.95
CA ARG A 300 9.78 -2.65 19.03
C ARG A 300 9.68 -4.15 18.75
N ARG A 301 9.43 -4.56 17.50
CA ARG A 301 9.10 -5.95 17.13
C ARG A 301 10.28 -6.73 16.55
N VAL A 302 11.20 -6.04 15.89
CA VAL A 302 12.39 -6.62 15.22
C VAL A 302 13.65 -5.87 15.67
N ASN A 303 14.17 -4.92 14.89
CA ASN A 303 15.20 -3.96 15.28
C ASN A 303 15.32 -2.83 14.23
N ILE A 304 16.13 -1.81 14.54
CA ILE A 304 16.36 -0.64 13.67
C ILE A 304 17.13 -1.00 12.38
N LYS A 305 17.98 -2.06 12.37
CA LYS A 305 18.66 -2.49 11.14
C LYS A 305 17.65 -2.99 10.11
N ILE A 306 16.63 -3.74 10.53
CA ILE A 306 15.55 -4.20 9.66
C ILE A 306 14.74 -3.03 9.08
N TRP A 307 14.47 -1.97 9.86
CA TRP A 307 13.85 -0.75 9.29
C TRP A 307 14.70 -0.14 8.17
N LYS A 308 16.02 0.00 8.38
CA LYS A 308 16.92 0.48 7.30
C LYS A 308 16.87 -0.42 6.07
N THR A 309 16.86 -1.73 6.25
CA THR A 309 16.70 -2.70 5.16
C THR A 309 15.36 -2.57 4.43
N PHE A 310 14.28 -2.13 5.08
CA PHE A 310 13.05 -1.76 4.37
C PHE A 310 13.19 -0.45 3.60
N ILE A 311 13.87 0.57 4.13
CA ILE A 311 14.18 1.80 3.37
C ILE A 311 15.00 1.48 2.12
N ASP A 312 15.97 0.56 2.20
CA ASP A 312 16.77 0.10 1.06
C ASP A 312 15.92 -0.56 -0.05
N VAL A 313 14.77 -1.14 0.30
CA VAL A 313 13.76 -1.69 -0.64
C VAL A 313 12.86 -0.58 -1.17
N PHE A 314 12.33 0.28 -0.29
CA PHE A 314 11.43 1.37 -0.64
C PHE A 314 12.06 2.34 -1.64
N ASN A 315 13.35 2.62 -1.48
CA ASN A 315 14.13 3.42 -2.42
C ASN A 315 14.24 2.80 -3.83
N THR A 316 13.89 1.52 -4.00
CA THR A 316 13.87 0.82 -5.30
C THR A 316 12.49 0.63 -5.90
N LEU A 317 11.40 1.00 -5.23
CA LEU A 317 10.05 0.82 -5.78
C LEU A 317 9.87 1.63 -7.09
N PRO A 318 9.17 1.07 -8.11
CA PRO A 318 8.67 1.83 -9.26
C PRO A 318 7.74 2.98 -8.82
N ILE A 319 7.66 4.05 -9.62
CA ILE A 319 6.97 5.29 -9.21
C ILE A 319 5.58 5.41 -9.81
N ALA A 320 5.40 4.96 -11.04
CA ALA A 320 4.12 5.00 -11.74
C ALA A 320 3.94 3.74 -12.60
N ALA A 321 2.71 3.52 -13.06
CA ALA A 321 2.39 2.51 -14.06
C ALA A 321 1.45 3.07 -15.13
N VAL A 322 1.41 2.41 -16.29
CA VAL A 322 0.40 2.64 -17.34
C VAL A 322 -0.29 1.32 -17.62
N VAL A 323 -1.61 1.26 -17.41
CA VAL A 323 -2.43 0.09 -17.72
C VAL A 323 -3.05 0.27 -19.11
N ALA A 324 -2.90 -0.73 -19.97
CA ALA A 324 -3.45 -0.78 -21.32
C ALA A 324 -3.12 0.41 -22.23
N SER A 325 -2.00 1.11 -21.96
CA SER A 325 -1.66 2.38 -22.60
C SER A 325 -2.70 3.51 -22.43
N LYS A 326 -3.69 3.35 -21.52
CA LYS A 326 -4.84 4.24 -21.38
C LYS A 326 -5.11 4.76 -19.97
N ILE A 327 -4.64 4.07 -18.93
CA ILE A 327 -4.81 4.49 -17.53
C ILE A 327 -3.44 4.80 -16.92
N PHE A 328 -3.18 6.06 -16.59
CA PHE A 328 -1.97 6.46 -15.85
C PHE A 328 -2.19 6.26 -14.35
N CYS A 329 -1.34 5.44 -13.72
CA CYS A 329 -1.45 5.05 -12.31
C CYS A 329 -0.26 5.58 -11.50
N VAL A 330 -0.53 6.27 -10.40
CA VAL A 330 0.48 6.88 -9.52
C VAL A 330 -0.06 7.00 -8.09
N HIS A 331 0.77 7.21 -7.07
CA HIS A 331 0.27 7.42 -5.71
C HIS A 331 -0.38 8.79 -5.51
N GLY A 332 0.43 9.84 -5.66
CA GLY A 332 0.06 11.24 -5.51
C GLY A 332 -0.67 11.73 -6.76
N GLY A 333 0.03 12.29 -7.72
CA GLY A 333 -0.65 12.87 -8.87
C GLY A 333 0.29 13.35 -9.97
N LEU A 334 -0.04 14.49 -10.55
CA LEU A 334 0.71 15.09 -11.65
C LEU A 334 1.82 16.01 -11.11
N SER A 335 2.80 16.34 -11.95
CA SER A 335 3.85 17.31 -11.63
C SER A 335 3.91 18.42 -12.69
N PRO A 336 4.14 19.69 -12.32
CA PRO A 336 4.48 20.73 -13.29
C PRO A 336 5.84 20.46 -13.95
N SER A 337 6.66 19.55 -13.39
CA SER A 337 7.94 19.11 -13.95
C SER A 337 7.80 17.92 -14.91
N LEU A 338 6.61 17.33 -15.09
CA LEU A 338 6.41 16.15 -15.95
C LEU A 338 6.17 16.54 -17.41
N SER A 339 7.25 16.73 -18.16
CA SER A 339 7.18 17.15 -19.58
C SER A 339 7.11 15.97 -20.56
N ASN A 340 7.62 14.79 -20.16
CA ASN A 340 7.58 13.56 -20.93
C ASN A 340 7.52 12.33 -20.00
N MET A 341 6.86 11.24 -20.39
CA MET A 341 6.88 9.96 -19.65
C MET A 341 8.30 9.42 -19.41
N ASP A 342 9.25 9.73 -20.30
CA ASP A 342 10.66 9.39 -20.12
C ASP A 342 11.32 10.10 -18.93
N ASP A 343 10.76 11.21 -18.44
CA ASP A 343 11.25 11.85 -17.21
C ASP A 343 11.09 10.90 -16.02
N ILE A 344 9.97 10.14 -15.98
CA ILE A 344 9.73 9.09 -14.97
C ILE A 344 10.64 7.88 -15.23
N ARG A 345 10.79 7.46 -16.49
CA ARG A 345 11.68 6.33 -16.85
C ARG A 345 13.14 6.59 -16.47
N ARG A 346 13.59 7.85 -16.52
CA ARG A 346 14.95 8.30 -16.16
C ARG A 346 15.18 8.50 -14.65
N ILE A 347 14.17 8.36 -13.78
CA ILE A 347 14.40 8.39 -12.33
C ILE A 347 15.25 7.17 -11.95
N GLU A 348 16.52 7.42 -11.60
CA GLU A 348 17.45 6.41 -11.14
C GLU A 348 17.02 5.83 -9.78
N ARG A 349 17.24 4.52 -9.60
CA ARG A 349 16.93 3.79 -8.36
C ARG A 349 18.16 2.96 -7.94
N PRO A 350 18.49 2.86 -6.64
CA PRO A 350 17.76 3.38 -5.49
C PRO A 350 17.86 4.90 -5.32
N THR A 351 16.77 5.54 -4.95
CA THR A 351 16.73 6.98 -4.58
C THR A 351 15.80 7.23 -3.41
N ASP A 352 16.05 8.26 -2.59
CA ASP A 352 15.09 8.72 -1.58
C ASP A 352 14.07 9.69 -2.21
N VAL A 353 12.99 10.01 -1.50
CA VAL A 353 12.02 11.01 -1.97
C VAL A 353 12.58 12.41 -1.67
N PRO A 354 12.81 13.28 -2.68
CA PRO A 354 13.28 14.63 -2.46
C PRO A 354 12.17 15.51 -1.86
N ASP A 355 12.55 16.65 -1.27
CA ASP A 355 11.60 17.61 -0.69
C ASP A 355 10.77 18.37 -1.76
N TYR A 356 11.17 18.33 -3.04
CA TYR A 356 10.51 19.02 -4.17
C TYR A 356 10.84 18.37 -5.53
N GLY A 357 10.10 18.75 -6.57
CA GLY A 357 10.30 18.33 -7.97
C GLY A 357 9.61 17.01 -8.32
N LEU A 358 9.84 16.51 -9.54
CA LEU A 358 9.05 15.42 -10.15
C LEU A 358 8.73 14.23 -9.23
N LEU A 359 9.73 13.64 -8.56
CA LEU A 359 9.50 12.48 -7.68
C LEU A 359 8.76 12.85 -6.38
N ASN A 360 8.89 14.09 -5.89
CA ASN A 360 8.06 14.57 -4.80
C ASN A 360 6.60 14.68 -5.26
N ASP A 361 6.38 15.34 -6.40
CA ASP A 361 5.04 15.65 -6.91
C ASP A 361 4.22 14.41 -7.29
N LEU A 362 4.86 13.41 -7.92
CA LEU A 362 4.23 12.13 -8.23
C LEU A 362 3.74 11.40 -6.96
N LEU A 363 4.28 11.70 -5.78
CA LEU A 363 3.93 11.05 -4.51
C LEU A 363 3.06 11.91 -3.58
N TRP A 364 3.04 13.24 -3.76
CA TRP A 364 2.42 14.18 -2.80
C TRP A 364 1.38 15.15 -3.38
N SER A 365 1.29 15.30 -4.71
CA SER A 365 0.33 16.23 -5.31
C SER A 365 -1.11 15.72 -5.24
N ASP A 366 -2.09 16.64 -5.14
CA ASP A 366 -3.52 16.32 -5.06
C ASP A 366 -4.34 17.06 -6.14
N PRO A 367 -5.43 16.47 -6.65
CA PRO A 367 -6.40 17.21 -7.46
C PRO A 367 -7.15 18.24 -6.60
N SER A 368 -7.46 19.41 -7.18
CA SER A 368 -8.25 20.45 -6.52
C SER A 368 -9.38 20.98 -7.41
N ASP A 369 -10.54 21.21 -6.79
CA ASP A 369 -11.72 21.79 -7.43
C ASP A 369 -11.65 23.33 -7.52
N THR A 370 -10.77 23.97 -6.73
CA THR A 370 -10.59 25.43 -6.69
C THR A 370 -9.39 25.90 -7.52
N ALA A 371 -8.36 25.07 -7.65
CA ALA A 371 -7.18 25.41 -8.42
C ALA A 371 -7.50 25.56 -9.91
N LEU A 372 -7.09 26.68 -10.50
CA LEU A 372 -7.24 26.93 -11.94
C LEU A 372 -6.19 26.17 -12.76
N ASP A 373 -4.97 26.07 -12.23
CA ASP A 373 -3.81 25.41 -12.85
C ASP A 373 -3.03 24.67 -11.75
N TRP A 374 -1.90 25.22 -11.28
CA TRP A 374 -1.15 24.73 -10.11
C TRP A 374 -1.23 25.72 -8.94
N GLU A 375 -1.41 25.20 -7.73
CA GLU A 375 -1.40 25.96 -6.47
C GLU A 375 -0.55 25.23 -5.41
N ASP A 376 -0.01 25.94 -4.41
CA ASP A 376 0.73 25.29 -3.31
C ASP A 376 -0.21 24.38 -2.50
N ASN A 377 0.20 23.16 -2.17
CA ASN A 377 -0.64 22.23 -1.42
C ASN A 377 -0.67 22.60 0.09
N GLU A 378 -1.87 22.64 0.69
CA GLU A 378 -2.06 22.91 2.13
C GLU A 378 -1.36 21.89 3.05
N ARG A 379 -0.98 20.72 2.52
CA ARG A 379 -0.07 19.77 3.19
C ARG A 379 1.32 20.33 3.49
N GLY A 380 1.72 21.44 2.86
CA GLY A 380 3.06 22.03 2.98
C GLY A 380 4.14 21.30 2.17
N VAL A 381 3.75 20.50 1.19
CA VAL A 381 4.64 19.74 0.28
C VAL A 381 3.93 19.52 -1.06
N SER A 382 4.66 19.70 -2.17
CA SER A 382 4.13 19.67 -3.53
C SER A 382 2.94 20.64 -3.77
N TYR A 383 2.12 20.32 -4.78
CA TYR A 383 1.12 21.19 -5.38
C TYR A 383 -0.27 20.54 -5.40
N CYS A 384 -1.29 21.40 -5.42
CA CYS A 384 -2.62 21.07 -5.88
C CYS A 384 -2.72 21.34 -7.39
N PHE A 385 -3.45 20.50 -8.15
CA PHE A 385 -3.65 20.67 -9.59
C PHE A 385 -5.12 20.69 -10.01
N GLY A 386 -5.45 21.62 -10.91
CA GLY A 386 -6.79 21.87 -11.40
C GLY A 386 -7.25 20.96 -12.54
N LYS A 387 -8.52 21.11 -12.90
CA LYS A 387 -9.18 20.37 -14.00
C LYS A 387 -8.51 20.57 -15.37
N ALA A 388 -7.98 21.76 -15.64
CA ALA A 388 -7.27 22.08 -16.87
C ALA A 388 -5.99 21.23 -17.02
N VAL A 389 -5.22 21.06 -15.93
CA VAL A 389 -4.02 20.23 -15.89
C VAL A 389 -4.35 18.77 -16.23
N ILE A 390 -5.42 18.23 -15.63
CA ILE A 390 -5.90 16.87 -15.88
C ILE A 390 -6.24 16.69 -17.38
N GLN A 391 -7.04 17.60 -17.94
CA GLN A 391 -7.44 17.53 -19.36
C GLN A 391 -6.25 17.65 -20.31
N GLN A 392 -5.32 18.57 -20.04
CA GLN A 392 -4.10 18.74 -20.85
C GLN A 392 -3.21 17.50 -20.80
N PHE A 393 -2.98 16.93 -19.61
CA PHE A 393 -2.17 15.73 -19.44
C PHE A 393 -2.73 14.54 -20.22
N LEU A 394 -4.04 14.27 -20.06
CA LEU A 394 -4.71 13.17 -20.74
C LEU A 394 -4.65 13.32 -22.27
N ALA A 395 -4.93 14.54 -22.77
CA ALA A 395 -4.87 14.84 -24.20
C ALA A 395 -3.44 14.78 -24.77
N GLN A 396 -2.43 15.15 -23.99
CA GLN A 396 -1.02 15.12 -24.42
C GLN A 396 -0.47 13.70 -24.58
N TYR A 397 -0.93 12.75 -23.75
CA TYR A 397 -0.42 11.38 -23.72
C TYR A 397 -1.40 10.32 -24.25
N ASP A 398 -2.56 10.73 -24.80
CA ASP A 398 -3.65 9.85 -25.24
C ASP A 398 -4.14 8.88 -24.15
N PHE A 399 -4.23 9.37 -22.92
CA PHE A 399 -4.80 8.63 -21.79
C PHE A 399 -6.29 8.97 -21.61
N ASP A 400 -7.05 7.99 -21.11
CA ASP A 400 -8.49 8.14 -20.83
C ASP A 400 -8.76 8.42 -19.33
N LEU A 401 -7.85 7.99 -18.45
CA LEU A 401 -8.02 8.05 -16.99
C LEU A 401 -6.69 8.23 -16.24
N ILE A 402 -6.69 9.07 -15.19
CA ILE A 402 -5.69 9.03 -14.11
C ILE A 402 -6.26 8.24 -12.94
N CYS A 403 -5.50 7.30 -12.39
CA CYS A 403 -5.86 6.49 -11.23
C CYS A 403 -4.83 6.72 -10.10
N ARG A 404 -5.28 7.27 -8.97
CA ARG A 404 -4.41 7.66 -7.85
C ARG A 404 -4.94 7.27 -6.47
N ALA A 405 -4.17 7.50 -5.41
CA ALA A 405 -4.51 7.09 -4.03
C ALA A 405 -4.42 8.25 -3.02
N HIS A 406 -3.68 8.16 -1.92
CA HIS A 406 -3.19 9.27 -1.05
C HIS A 406 -4.22 10.18 -0.34
N MET A 407 -5.51 10.08 -0.66
CA MET A 407 -6.62 10.79 0.00
C MET A 407 -7.69 9.80 0.43
N VAL A 408 -8.11 9.92 1.69
CA VAL A 408 -9.28 9.21 2.22
C VAL A 408 -10.53 9.76 1.55
N VAL A 409 -11.35 8.88 0.99
CA VAL A 409 -12.63 9.21 0.32
C VAL A 409 -13.74 8.31 0.87
N GLU A 410 -14.96 8.84 1.01
CA GLU A 410 -16.04 8.22 1.80
C GLU A 410 -16.38 6.79 1.34
N ASP A 411 -16.61 6.60 0.04
CA ASP A 411 -16.95 5.31 -0.58
C ASP A 411 -15.70 4.44 -0.91
N GLY A 412 -14.51 4.85 -0.49
CA GLY A 412 -13.24 4.20 -0.83
C GLY A 412 -12.77 4.43 -2.27
N TYR A 413 -13.61 5.02 -3.12
CA TYR A 413 -13.22 5.58 -4.41
C TYR A 413 -13.97 6.89 -4.66
N GLU A 414 -13.40 7.78 -5.45
CA GLU A 414 -14.05 9.04 -5.83
C GLU A 414 -13.61 9.48 -7.23
N PHE A 415 -14.58 9.86 -8.06
CA PHE A 415 -14.32 10.38 -9.40
C PHE A 415 -14.24 11.90 -9.43
N TRP A 416 -13.19 12.39 -10.07
CA TRP A 416 -12.92 13.80 -10.30
C TRP A 416 -13.05 14.12 -11.80
N ASN A 417 -13.24 15.41 -12.11
CA ASN A 417 -13.21 15.96 -13.47
C ASN A 417 -13.93 15.10 -14.53
N GLU A 418 -15.26 14.97 -14.41
CA GLU A 418 -16.10 14.19 -15.35
C GLU A 418 -15.69 12.70 -15.50
N ARG A 419 -15.09 12.13 -14.43
CA ARG A 419 -14.56 10.76 -14.34
C ARG A 419 -13.23 10.52 -15.07
N THR A 420 -12.50 11.57 -15.43
CA THR A 420 -11.18 11.46 -16.05
C THR A 420 -10.03 11.32 -15.04
N LEU A 421 -10.31 11.48 -13.74
CA LEU A 421 -9.44 11.06 -12.65
C LEU A 421 -10.24 10.28 -11.61
N VAL A 422 -9.65 9.24 -11.02
CA VAL A 422 -10.21 8.50 -9.88
C VAL A 422 -9.19 8.41 -8.75
N THR A 423 -9.65 8.72 -7.53
CA THR A 423 -8.95 8.43 -6.28
C THR A 423 -9.45 7.08 -5.75
N ILE A 424 -8.54 6.20 -5.31
CA ILE A 424 -8.83 4.91 -4.69
C ILE A 424 -8.14 4.85 -3.33
N PHE A 425 -8.89 4.52 -2.29
CA PHE A 425 -8.39 4.32 -0.94
C PHE A 425 -8.85 2.95 -0.43
N SER A 426 -7.95 2.09 0.03
CA SER A 426 -8.25 0.67 0.28
C SER A 426 -8.21 0.26 1.76
N ALA A 427 -7.93 1.21 2.66
CA ALA A 427 -8.00 1.02 4.12
C ALA A 427 -9.37 1.49 4.67
N PRO A 428 -10.34 0.59 4.92
CA PRO A 428 -11.64 0.94 5.48
C PRO A 428 -11.52 1.30 6.96
N ASN A 429 -12.40 2.19 7.45
CA ASN A 429 -12.32 2.76 8.80
C ASN A 429 -10.92 3.33 9.14
N TYR A 430 -10.41 4.23 8.29
CA TYR A 430 -9.02 4.68 8.38
C TYR A 430 -8.68 5.28 9.75
N CYS A 431 -7.54 4.87 10.30
CA CYS A 431 -7.10 5.19 11.67
C CYS A 431 -8.07 4.80 12.81
N GLY A 432 -9.27 4.28 12.52
CA GLY A 432 -10.38 4.19 13.47
C GLY A 432 -11.12 5.52 13.69
N GLU A 433 -10.92 6.50 12.80
CA GLU A 433 -11.41 7.89 12.92
C GLU A 433 -12.34 8.31 11.78
N PHE A 434 -12.15 7.74 10.58
CA PHE A 434 -12.94 8.02 9.39
C PHE A 434 -13.86 6.82 9.13
N ASP A 435 -15.19 6.98 9.05
CA ASP A 435 -16.12 5.87 8.75
C ASP A 435 -16.10 5.42 7.27
N ASN A 436 -14.98 5.64 6.56
CA ASN A 436 -14.84 5.38 5.13
C ASN A 436 -14.85 3.88 4.78
N PHE A 437 -15.30 3.60 3.56
CA PHE A 437 -15.11 2.32 2.91
C PHE A 437 -13.70 2.21 2.32
N GLY A 438 -13.25 0.99 2.06
CA GLY A 438 -12.11 0.74 1.17
C GLY A 438 -12.62 0.28 -0.19
N ALA A 439 -11.97 0.65 -1.29
CA ALA A 439 -12.31 0.14 -2.61
C ALA A 439 -11.14 -0.54 -3.32
N VAL A 440 -11.45 -1.34 -4.33
CA VAL A 440 -10.52 -1.87 -5.34
C VAL A 440 -11.14 -1.64 -6.72
N MET A 441 -10.38 -1.08 -7.65
CA MET A 441 -10.83 -0.94 -9.05
C MET A 441 -10.35 -2.14 -9.87
N SER A 442 -11.29 -2.96 -10.33
CA SER A 442 -11.05 -3.99 -11.34
C SER A 442 -11.10 -3.39 -12.74
N VAL A 443 -10.01 -3.50 -13.49
CA VAL A 443 -9.93 -3.19 -14.92
C VAL A 443 -9.99 -4.51 -15.70
N SER A 444 -11.03 -4.67 -16.52
CA SER A 444 -11.22 -5.84 -17.40
C SER A 444 -10.42 -5.73 -18.70
N GLU A 445 -10.39 -6.82 -19.49
CA GLU A 445 -9.77 -6.85 -20.83
C GLU A 445 -10.37 -5.81 -21.79
N ASP A 446 -11.70 -5.56 -21.69
CA ASP A 446 -12.42 -4.52 -22.43
C ASP A 446 -12.27 -3.10 -21.82
N LEU A 447 -11.33 -2.91 -20.89
CA LEU A 447 -11.07 -1.68 -20.12
C LEU A 447 -12.25 -1.16 -19.27
N LEU A 448 -13.33 -1.94 -19.14
CA LEU A 448 -14.40 -1.62 -18.20
C LEU A 448 -13.84 -1.64 -16.78
N CYS A 449 -13.99 -0.50 -16.09
CA CYS A 449 -13.58 -0.29 -14.71
C CYS A 449 -14.77 -0.50 -13.77
N ALA A 450 -14.62 -1.40 -12.80
CA ALA A 450 -15.65 -1.72 -11.80
C ALA A 450 -15.06 -1.69 -10.38
N PHE A 451 -15.83 -1.26 -9.39
CA PHE A 451 -15.37 -1.07 -8.01
C PHE A 451 -15.93 -2.15 -7.07
N GLU A 452 -15.05 -2.80 -6.32
CA GLU A 452 -15.40 -3.72 -5.25
C GLU A 452 -15.14 -3.06 -3.88
N LEU A 453 -16.13 -3.06 -2.99
CA LEU A 453 -16.12 -2.23 -1.78
C LEU A 453 -15.99 -3.04 -0.49
N LEU A 454 -14.93 -2.80 0.27
CA LEU A 454 -14.75 -3.24 1.65
C LEU A 454 -15.49 -2.29 2.60
N LYS A 455 -16.55 -2.80 3.23
CA LYS A 455 -17.24 -2.10 4.32
C LYS A 455 -16.32 -1.90 5.54
N PRO A 456 -16.40 -0.76 6.25
CA PRO A 456 -15.77 -0.61 7.56
C PRO A 456 -16.31 -1.67 8.54
N LEU A 457 -15.41 -2.24 9.34
CA LEU A 457 -15.75 -3.18 10.41
C LEU A 457 -15.09 -2.72 11.71
N ASP A 458 -15.83 -2.77 12.82
CA ASP A 458 -15.25 -2.57 14.13
C ASP A 458 -14.29 -3.72 14.52
N GLY A 459 -13.48 -3.49 15.57
CA GLY A 459 -12.47 -4.46 16.01
C GLY A 459 -13.00 -5.80 16.56
N ALA A 460 -14.30 -5.96 16.79
CA ALA A 460 -14.95 -7.23 17.13
C ALA A 460 -15.54 -7.91 15.88
N ALA A 461 -16.20 -7.15 15.00
CA ALA A 461 -16.70 -7.62 13.71
C ALA A 461 -15.56 -8.13 12.81
N LEU A 462 -14.45 -7.38 12.74
CA LEU A 462 -13.25 -7.75 11.99
C LEU A 462 -12.64 -9.08 12.50
N LYS A 463 -12.53 -9.27 13.82
CA LYS A 463 -12.07 -10.53 14.43
C LYS A 463 -13.01 -11.70 14.11
N LYS A 464 -14.32 -11.46 14.11
CA LYS A 464 -15.33 -12.48 13.78
C LYS A 464 -15.23 -12.91 12.32
N GLU A 465 -15.00 -11.97 11.41
CA GLU A 465 -14.84 -12.23 9.98
C GLU A 465 -13.52 -13.00 9.71
N MET A 466 -12.39 -12.59 10.30
CA MET A 466 -11.13 -13.35 10.24
C MET A 466 -11.26 -14.78 10.78
N ALA A 467 -11.99 -14.99 11.89
CA ALA A 467 -12.23 -16.33 12.44
C ALA A 467 -13.10 -17.21 11.51
N LYS A 468 -14.10 -16.62 10.85
CA LYS A 468 -14.93 -17.28 9.83
C LYS A 468 -14.11 -17.67 8.61
N ASN A 469 -13.23 -16.79 8.13
CA ASN A 469 -12.48 -17.03 6.91
C ASN A 469 -11.29 -17.97 7.12
N LYS A 470 -10.68 -17.96 8.32
CA LYS A 470 -9.77 -19.05 8.77
C LYS A 470 -10.40 -20.43 8.58
N ARG A 471 -11.67 -20.60 8.98
CA ARG A 471 -12.40 -21.87 8.81
C ARG A 471 -12.61 -22.21 7.34
N ARG A 472 -12.88 -21.24 6.47
CA ARG A 472 -13.03 -21.43 5.02
C ARG A 472 -11.71 -21.87 4.36
N SER A 473 -10.60 -21.19 4.67
CA SER A 473 -9.26 -21.55 4.18
C SER A 473 -8.88 -22.98 4.56
N LEU A 474 -9.07 -23.36 5.83
CA LEU A 474 -8.80 -24.72 6.31
C LEU A 474 -9.65 -25.81 5.60
N LEU A 475 -10.88 -25.48 5.19
CA LEU A 475 -11.74 -26.41 4.44
C LEU A 475 -11.30 -26.55 2.98
N GLN A 476 -10.85 -25.46 2.34
CA GLN A 476 -10.32 -25.50 0.96
C GLN A 476 -9.02 -26.33 0.87
N HIS A 477 -8.13 -26.23 1.86
CA HIS A 477 -6.91 -27.05 1.90
C HIS A 477 -7.13 -28.53 2.30
N GLN A 478 -8.34 -28.94 2.69
CA GLN A 478 -8.68 -30.34 2.99
C GLN A 478 -9.39 -31.05 1.83
N SER A 479 -9.70 -30.36 0.74
CA SER A 479 -10.34 -30.96 -0.43
C SER A 479 -9.28 -31.47 -1.41
N PRO A 480 -9.27 -32.77 -1.77
CA PRO A 480 -8.31 -33.28 -2.76
C PRO A 480 -8.56 -32.60 -4.12
N PRO A 481 -7.51 -32.38 -4.93
CA PRO A 481 -7.66 -31.74 -6.23
C PRO A 481 -8.63 -32.55 -7.09
N ALA A 482 -9.65 -31.87 -7.63
CA ALA A 482 -10.62 -32.49 -8.51
C ALA A 482 -9.89 -33.10 -9.71
N ARG A 483 -10.03 -34.43 -9.90
CA ARG A 483 -9.50 -35.09 -11.09
C ARG A 483 -10.22 -34.53 -12.31
N VAL A 484 -9.53 -33.68 -13.07
CA VAL A 484 -9.96 -33.27 -14.40
C VAL A 484 -9.98 -34.52 -15.28
N THR A 485 -11.17 -35.07 -15.49
CA THR A 485 -11.39 -36.12 -16.47
C THR A 485 -11.20 -35.49 -17.84
N GLN A 486 -10.18 -35.93 -18.58
CA GLN A 486 -10.01 -35.51 -19.98
C GLN A 486 -11.26 -35.92 -20.77
N GLN A 487 -12.07 -34.95 -21.17
CA GLN A 487 -13.01 -35.13 -22.26
C GLN A 487 -12.25 -34.90 -23.56
N SER A 488 -12.15 -35.95 -24.36
CA SER A 488 -11.64 -35.90 -25.72
C SER A 488 -12.64 -35.20 -26.63
N PHE A 489 -12.14 -34.26 -27.42
CA PHE A 489 -12.75 -33.76 -28.66
C PHE A 489 -11.63 -33.59 -29.69
#